data_AF-A0A7G2F7P3-F1
#
_entry.id   AF-A0A7G2F7P3-F1
#
_cell.length_a   1.000
_cell.length_b   1.000
_cell.length_c   1.000
_cell.angle_alpha   90.00
_cell.angle_beta   90.00
_cell.angle_gamma   90.00
#
_symmetry.space_group_name_H-M   'P 1'
#
loop_
_entity.id
_entity.type
_entity.pdbx_description
1 polymer ?
#
loop_
_entity_poly.entity_id
_entity_poly.type
_entity_poly.pdbx_seq_one_letter_code
_entity_poly.pdbx_strand_id
1 'polypeptide(L)'
;MTAIAATAMYVIYHPRPPSFSVPSIRISRVNLTTSSDSSVSHLSSFFNFTLISENPNQHLSFSYDPFTVTVNSAKSGTMLGNGTVPAFFSDNGNKTSFHGVIATSTAARELDPDEAKHLRSDLTRARVGYEIEMRTKVKMIMGKLKSEGVEIKVTCEGFEGTIPKGNNFFGLLSMAEKLEPVKVLYCGVCSLPAEYCEFGPDFARCKPWLVENAPDLYPDLLKEANEKAADNVSDKLQSVGISSGGADGAPSSAQTGGTSKKEEVKRLPGGKDRQEVIIEKVVRNKRKCITIVKGLELFGIKLSDASKKLGKKFATGASVVKGPTEKEQIDVQGDIIYDIVEFITDTWPDVPERSIFFIEDGKKVQAG
;
A
#
# COMPACT_ATOMS: atom_id res chain seq x y z
N MET A 1 34.34 -28.95 22.71
CA MET A 1 34.98 -28.04 21.72
C MET A 1 34.01 -27.60 20.62
N THR A 2 33.25 -28.51 20.01
CA THR A 2 32.25 -28.20 18.96
C THR A 2 31.11 -27.28 19.42
N ALA A 3 30.59 -27.46 20.63
CA ALA A 3 29.53 -26.59 21.17
C ALA A 3 29.99 -25.14 21.38
N ILE A 4 31.22 -24.93 21.89
CA ILE A 4 31.78 -23.59 22.14
C ILE A 4 32.03 -22.85 20.82
N ALA A 5 32.52 -23.56 19.79
CA ALA A 5 32.72 -22.99 18.46
C ALA A 5 31.39 -22.60 17.79
N ALA A 6 30.35 -23.43 17.92
CA ALA A 6 29.01 -23.12 17.40
C ALA A 6 28.39 -21.90 18.09
N THR A 7 28.50 -21.81 19.42
CA THR A 7 28.01 -20.64 20.18
C THR A 7 28.77 -19.37 19.81
N ALA A 8 30.10 -19.43 19.69
CA ALA A 8 30.89 -18.30 19.24
C ALA A 8 30.50 -17.85 17.82
N MET A 9 30.25 -18.79 16.91
CA MET A 9 29.79 -18.48 15.55
C MET A 9 28.40 -17.83 15.54
N TYR A 10 27.46 -18.31 16.37
CA TYR A 10 26.13 -17.71 16.49
C TYR A 10 26.19 -16.28 17.03
N VAL A 11 27.01 -16.04 18.06
CA VAL A 11 27.19 -14.71 18.68
C VAL A 11 27.97 -13.74 17.78
N ILE A 12 28.88 -14.22 16.93
CA ILE A 12 29.60 -13.35 15.99
C ILE A 12 28.71 -12.96 14.80
N TYR A 13 27.99 -13.93 14.24
CA TYR A 13 27.33 -13.75 12.94
C TYR A 13 25.82 -13.46 13.02
N HIS A 14 25.16 -13.70 14.16
CA HIS A 14 23.73 -13.49 14.37
C HIS A 14 22.86 -13.85 13.14
N PRO A 15 22.91 -15.11 12.69
CA PRO A 15 22.30 -15.51 11.43
C PRO A 15 20.78 -15.27 11.46
N ARG A 16 20.31 -14.41 10.56
CA ARG A 16 18.89 -14.15 10.30
C ARG A 16 18.44 -14.95 9.08
N PRO A 17 17.24 -15.56 9.10
CA PRO A 17 16.73 -16.25 7.93
C PRO A 17 16.49 -15.25 6.79
N PRO A 18 16.83 -15.60 5.54
CA PRO A 18 16.40 -14.85 4.36
C PRO A 18 14.87 -14.79 4.29
N SER A 19 14.35 -13.66 3.81
CA SER A 19 12.91 -13.48 3.62
C SER A 19 12.55 -13.56 2.14
N PHE A 20 11.36 -14.11 1.88
CA PHE A 20 10.81 -14.23 0.54
C PHE A 20 9.45 -13.56 0.54
N SER A 21 9.16 -12.80 -0.51
CA SER A 21 7.87 -12.14 -0.68
C SER A 21 7.45 -12.17 -2.14
N VAL A 22 6.14 -12.27 -2.35
CA VAL A 22 5.54 -12.17 -3.67
C VAL A 22 4.65 -10.91 -3.65
N PRO A 23 5.20 -9.73 -4.01
CA PRO A 23 4.46 -8.46 -3.92
C PRO A 23 3.26 -8.38 -4.87
N SER A 24 3.32 -9.09 -6.01
CA SER A 24 2.29 -9.05 -7.04
C SER A 24 2.12 -10.41 -7.69
N ILE A 25 0.88 -10.87 -7.81
CA ILE A 25 0.50 -12.04 -8.61
C ILE A 25 -0.56 -11.63 -9.64
N ARG A 26 -0.37 -12.06 -10.88
CA ARG A 26 -1.29 -11.82 -11.98
C ARG A 26 -1.85 -13.15 -12.46
N ILE A 27 -3.17 -13.24 -12.48
CA ILE A 27 -3.88 -14.44 -12.92
C ILE A 27 -4.36 -14.18 -14.33
N SER A 28 -3.69 -14.79 -15.31
CA SER A 28 -4.06 -14.64 -16.73
C SER A 28 -5.17 -15.61 -17.12
N ARG A 29 -5.18 -16.82 -16.54
CA ARG A 29 -6.16 -17.86 -16.85
C ARG A 29 -6.29 -18.83 -15.70
N VAL A 30 -7.52 -19.21 -15.34
CA VAL A 30 -7.84 -20.41 -14.57
C VAL A 30 -9.16 -20.95 -15.11
N ASN A 31 -9.11 -21.99 -15.93
CA ASN A 31 -10.29 -22.59 -16.54
C ASN A 31 -10.31 -24.10 -16.27
N LEU A 32 -11.46 -24.59 -15.82
CA LEU A 32 -11.70 -25.99 -15.57
C LEU A 32 -12.74 -26.48 -16.58
N THR A 33 -12.29 -27.19 -17.60
CA THR A 33 -13.16 -27.81 -18.61
C THR A 33 -13.47 -29.24 -18.22
N THR A 34 -14.74 -29.61 -18.25
CA THR A 34 -15.19 -30.96 -17.89
C THR A 34 -15.66 -31.66 -19.16
N SER A 35 -15.23 -32.90 -19.38
CA SER A 35 -15.78 -33.72 -20.46
C SER A 35 -17.30 -33.89 -20.28
N SER A 36 -18.04 -34.06 -21.38
CA SER A 36 -19.50 -34.27 -21.39
C SER A 36 -19.93 -35.41 -20.48
N ASP A 37 -19.08 -36.43 -20.36
CA ASP A 37 -19.36 -37.65 -19.61
C ASP A 37 -18.97 -37.51 -18.13
N SER A 38 -18.56 -36.31 -17.70
CA SER A 38 -18.13 -35.96 -16.34
C SER A 38 -16.96 -36.80 -15.78
N SER A 39 -16.32 -37.61 -16.63
CA SER A 39 -15.26 -38.55 -16.24
C SER A 39 -13.88 -37.89 -16.06
N VAL A 40 -13.60 -36.84 -16.83
CA VAL A 40 -12.30 -36.16 -16.84
C VAL A 40 -12.50 -34.65 -16.80
N SER A 41 -11.75 -34.00 -15.91
CA SER A 41 -11.72 -32.54 -15.79
C SER A 41 -10.31 -32.06 -16.11
N HIS A 42 -10.18 -31.19 -17.11
CA HIS A 42 -8.92 -30.58 -17.50
C HIS A 42 -8.80 -29.17 -16.94
N LEU A 43 -7.68 -28.91 -16.24
CA LEU A 43 -7.35 -27.59 -15.74
C LEU A 43 -6.36 -26.89 -16.69
N SER A 44 -6.69 -25.68 -17.11
CA SER A 44 -5.77 -24.76 -17.79
C SER A 44 -5.60 -23.50 -16.96
N SER A 45 -4.40 -23.30 -16.42
CA SER A 45 -4.06 -22.16 -15.60
C SER A 45 -2.78 -21.47 -16.07
N PHE A 46 -2.70 -20.17 -15.81
CA PHE A 46 -1.53 -19.35 -16.06
C PHE A 46 -1.44 -18.25 -15.01
N PHE A 47 -0.39 -18.33 -14.20
CA PHE A 47 -0.02 -17.38 -13.16
C PHE A 47 1.32 -16.74 -13.53
N ASN A 48 1.41 -15.43 -13.30
CA ASN A 48 2.64 -14.68 -13.44
C ASN A 48 2.83 -13.83 -12.19
N PHE A 49 3.94 -13.97 -11.49
CA PHE A 49 4.20 -13.21 -10.27
C PHE A 49 5.62 -12.67 -10.21
N THR A 50 5.80 -11.68 -9.34
CA THR A 50 7.13 -11.17 -8.97
C THR A 50 7.55 -11.85 -7.68
N LEU A 51 8.74 -12.44 -7.63
CA LEU A 51 9.34 -12.99 -6.41
C LEU A 51 10.50 -12.11 -5.97
N ILE A 52 10.51 -11.74 -4.70
CA ILE A 52 11.61 -11.01 -4.07
C ILE A 52 12.23 -11.91 -3.01
N SER A 53 13.54 -12.10 -3.10
CA SER A 53 14.36 -12.73 -2.05
C SER A 53 15.26 -11.68 -1.43
N GLU A 54 15.21 -11.55 -0.11
CA GLU A 54 16.00 -10.58 0.65
C GLU A 54 16.85 -11.31 1.69
N ASN A 55 18.16 -11.09 1.61
CA ASN A 55 19.12 -11.59 2.59
C ASN A 55 19.49 -10.45 3.56
N PRO A 56 18.97 -10.46 4.81
CA PRO A 56 19.25 -9.41 5.78
C PRO A 56 20.66 -9.50 6.41
N ASN A 57 21.44 -10.54 6.08
CA ASN A 57 22.72 -10.79 6.73
C ASN A 57 23.87 -10.07 6.01
N GLN A 58 24.75 -9.41 6.77
CA GLN A 58 25.89 -8.68 6.22
C GLN A 58 27.17 -9.52 6.06
N HIS A 59 27.21 -10.73 6.62
CA HIS A 59 28.38 -11.61 6.60
C HIS A 59 28.09 -13.01 6.04
N LEU A 60 26.85 -13.25 5.62
CA LEU A 60 26.36 -14.53 5.15
C LEU A 60 25.78 -14.37 3.76
N SER A 61 26.18 -15.25 2.85
CA SER A 61 25.59 -15.37 1.52
C SER A 61 24.88 -16.72 1.40
N PHE A 62 23.92 -16.80 0.48
CA PHE A 62 23.16 -18.02 0.24
C PHE A 62 23.24 -18.40 -1.25
N SER A 63 23.46 -19.68 -1.51
CA SER A 63 23.36 -20.24 -2.86
C SER A 63 22.14 -21.15 -2.91
N TYR A 64 21.21 -20.83 -3.81
CA TYR A 64 19.99 -21.57 -4.00
C TYR A 64 20.05 -22.36 -5.31
N ASP A 65 19.70 -23.64 -5.22
CA ASP A 65 19.39 -24.46 -6.41
C ASP A 65 18.06 -23.98 -7.03
N PRO A 66 17.68 -24.43 -8.24
CA PRO A 66 16.43 -24.00 -8.86
C PRO A 66 15.23 -24.29 -7.96
N PHE A 67 14.30 -23.33 -7.85
CA PHE A 67 13.09 -23.53 -7.07
C PHE A 67 12.05 -24.25 -7.92
N THR A 68 11.40 -25.25 -7.33
CA THR A 68 10.14 -25.79 -7.84
C THR A 68 9.01 -24.98 -7.25
N VAL A 69 8.25 -24.29 -8.12
CA VAL A 69 7.11 -23.46 -7.75
C VAL A 69 5.83 -24.26 -7.96
N THR A 70 4.95 -24.20 -6.98
CA THR A 70 3.62 -24.79 -7.01
C THR A 70 2.61 -23.75 -6.55
N VAL A 71 1.57 -23.51 -7.34
CA VAL A 71 0.45 -22.63 -6.97
C VAL A 71 -0.73 -23.51 -6.61
N ASN A 72 -1.32 -23.32 -5.43
CA ASN A 72 -2.42 -24.11 -4.90
C ASN A 72 -3.66 -23.23 -4.62
N SER A 73 -4.84 -23.84 -4.60
CA SER A 73 -6.03 -23.22 -3.99
C SER A 73 -5.84 -23.19 -2.48
N ALA A 74 -6.00 -22.03 -1.85
CA ALA A 74 -5.79 -21.87 -0.40
C ALA A 74 -6.80 -22.66 0.45
N LYS A 75 -7.97 -23.03 -0.10
CA LYS A 75 -9.00 -23.78 0.63
C LYS A 75 -8.89 -25.28 0.46
N SER A 76 -8.81 -25.75 -0.79
CA SER A 76 -8.74 -27.19 -1.07
C SER A 76 -7.31 -27.75 -1.09
N GLY A 77 -6.28 -26.91 -1.16
CA GLY A 77 -4.90 -27.34 -1.36
C GLY A 77 -4.64 -27.93 -2.75
N THR A 78 -5.61 -27.87 -3.67
CA THR A 78 -5.48 -28.45 -5.01
C THR A 78 -4.46 -27.67 -5.84
N MET A 79 -3.50 -28.37 -6.43
CA MET A 79 -2.49 -27.75 -7.28
C MET A 79 -3.10 -27.19 -8.56
N LEU A 80 -2.93 -25.89 -8.74
CA LEU A 80 -3.42 -25.12 -9.86
C LEU A 80 -2.40 -25.01 -10.98
N GLY A 81 -1.11 -24.94 -10.66
CA GLY A 81 -0.05 -24.83 -11.66
C GLY A 81 1.33 -25.05 -11.06
N ASN A 82 2.30 -25.37 -11.91
CA ASN A 82 3.70 -25.54 -11.54
C ASN A 82 4.60 -24.64 -12.40
N GLY A 83 5.77 -24.31 -11.85
CA GLY A 83 6.76 -23.47 -12.50
C GLY A 83 8.13 -23.67 -11.88
N THR A 84 9.12 -22.92 -12.37
CA THR A 84 10.47 -22.93 -11.81
C THR A 84 11.04 -21.53 -11.73
N VAL A 85 11.90 -21.30 -10.73
CA VAL A 85 12.77 -20.12 -10.65
C VAL A 85 14.21 -20.61 -10.81
N PRO A 86 15.03 -19.98 -11.66
CA PRO A 86 16.41 -20.41 -11.85
C PRO A 86 17.21 -20.34 -10.55
N ALA A 87 18.26 -21.16 -10.47
CA ALA A 87 19.25 -21.09 -9.40
C ALA A 87 19.84 -19.68 -9.32
N PHE A 88 20.11 -19.20 -8.12
CA PHE A 88 20.69 -17.88 -7.91
C PHE A 88 21.54 -17.79 -6.66
N PHE A 89 22.33 -16.72 -6.60
CA PHE A 89 23.13 -16.36 -5.46
C PHE A 89 22.55 -15.14 -4.77
N SER A 90 22.47 -15.18 -3.44
CA SER A 90 22.04 -14.07 -2.60
C SER A 90 23.21 -13.61 -1.76
N ASP A 91 23.90 -12.58 -2.25
CA ASP A 91 25.00 -11.90 -1.56
C ASP A 91 24.55 -11.22 -0.26
N ASN A 92 25.53 -10.76 0.51
CA ASN A 92 25.33 -10.15 1.82
C ASN A 92 24.50 -8.86 1.70
N GLY A 93 23.40 -8.76 2.45
CA GLY A 93 22.51 -7.60 2.41
C GLY A 93 21.77 -7.42 1.08
N ASN A 94 21.80 -8.42 0.19
CA ASN A 94 21.29 -8.28 -1.16
C ASN A 94 19.77 -8.55 -1.24
N LYS A 95 19.13 -7.88 -2.20
CA LYS A 95 17.74 -8.07 -2.57
C LYS A 95 17.65 -8.48 -4.04
N THR A 96 17.24 -9.71 -4.29
CA THR A 96 17.11 -10.28 -5.63
C THR A 96 15.65 -10.29 -6.04
N SER A 97 15.32 -9.65 -7.17
CA SER A 97 13.96 -9.60 -7.72
C SER A 97 13.86 -10.43 -9.00
N PHE A 98 12.90 -11.36 -9.03
CA PHE A 98 12.52 -12.14 -10.19
C PHE A 98 11.18 -11.65 -10.70
N HIS A 99 11.21 -10.91 -11.80
CA HIS A 99 9.99 -10.49 -12.48
C HIS A 99 9.54 -11.58 -13.46
N GLY A 100 8.24 -11.79 -13.58
CA GLY A 100 7.71 -12.69 -14.60
C GLY A 100 7.87 -14.17 -14.27
N VAL A 101 7.85 -14.56 -12.99
CA VAL A 101 7.86 -15.99 -12.63
C VAL A 101 6.54 -16.60 -13.07
N ILE A 102 6.62 -17.58 -13.97
CA ILE A 102 5.45 -18.21 -14.58
C ILE A 102 5.18 -19.55 -13.91
N ALA A 103 3.93 -19.77 -13.52
CA ALA A 103 3.41 -21.08 -13.14
C ALA A 103 2.17 -21.41 -13.97
N THR A 104 2.12 -22.60 -14.56
CA THR A 104 1.05 -23.01 -15.47
C THR A 104 0.61 -24.43 -15.19
N SER A 105 -0.63 -24.78 -15.54
CA SER A 105 -0.99 -26.17 -15.82
C SER A 105 -0.94 -26.38 -17.33
N THR A 106 0.19 -26.88 -17.82
CA THR A 106 0.34 -27.26 -19.23
C THR A 106 -0.68 -28.33 -19.59
N ALA A 107 -1.27 -28.19 -20.78
CA ALA A 107 -2.39 -28.96 -21.34
C ALA A 107 -2.57 -30.40 -20.79
N ALA A 108 -3.81 -30.71 -20.37
CA ALA A 108 -4.29 -32.02 -19.92
C ALA A 108 -3.79 -32.52 -18.54
N ARG A 109 -3.66 -31.65 -17.53
CA ARG A 109 -3.76 -32.16 -16.15
C ARG A 109 -5.20 -32.64 -15.91
N GLU A 110 -5.37 -33.95 -15.94
CA GLU A 110 -6.58 -34.61 -15.48
C GLU A 110 -6.64 -34.46 -13.96
N LEU A 111 -7.72 -33.87 -13.49
CA LEU A 111 -8.04 -33.84 -12.08
C LEU A 111 -8.93 -35.04 -11.78
N ASP A 112 -8.62 -35.71 -10.67
CA ASP A 112 -9.51 -36.69 -10.08
C ASP A 112 -10.91 -36.07 -9.83
N PRO A 113 -12.02 -36.82 -9.93
CA PRO A 113 -13.36 -36.30 -9.71
C PRO A 113 -13.51 -35.53 -8.39
N ASP A 114 -12.85 -35.96 -7.31
CA ASP A 114 -12.92 -35.29 -6.02
C ASP A 114 -12.13 -33.98 -6.04
N GLU A 115 -10.90 -33.98 -6.57
CA GLU A 115 -10.11 -32.75 -6.75
C GLU A 115 -10.87 -31.73 -7.62
N ALA A 116 -11.49 -32.19 -8.71
CA ALA A 116 -12.27 -31.35 -9.61
C ALA A 116 -13.53 -30.79 -8.92
N LYS A 117 -14.18 -31.56 -8.05
CA LYS A 117 -15.35 -31.11 -7.28
C LYS A 117 -14.96 -30.05 -6.25
N HIS A 118 -13.89 -30.28 -5.51
CA HIS A 118 -13.36 -29.30 -4.55
C HIS A 118 -12.92 -28.02 -5.26
N LEU A 119 -12.19 -28.16 -6.36
CA LEU A 119 -11.74 -27.02 -7.14
C LEU A 119 -12.91 -26.25 -7.75
N ARG A 120 -13.94 -26.90 -8.30
CA ARG A 120 -15.17 -26.20 -8.75
C ARG A 120 -15.81 -25.40 -7.62
N SER A 121 -15.92 -25.98 -6.43
CA SER A 121 -16.48 -25.30 -5.26
C SER A 121 -15.67 -24.05 -4.92
N ASP A 122 -14.34 -24.13 -4.97
CA ASP A 122 -13.48 -22.99 -4.72
C ASP A 122 -13.60 -21.93 -5.82
N LEU A 123 -13.64 -22.34 -7.10
CA LEU A 123 -13.73 -21.44 -8.25
C LEU A 123 -15.10 -20.77 -8.42
N THR A 124 -16.16 -21.26 -7.76
CA THR A 124 -17.48 -20.61 -7.79
C THR A 124 -17.61 -19.44 -6.80
N ARG A 125 -16.64 -19.28 -5.89
CA ARG A 125 -16.64 -18.19 -4.90
C ARG A 125 -16.37 -16.84 -5.56
N ALA A 126 -16.86 -15.77 -4.92
CA ALA A 126 -16.64 -14.40 -5.38
C ALA A 126 -15.16 -14.01 -5.37
N ARG A 127 -14.42 -14.44 -4.34
CA ARG A 127 -12.97 -14.32 -4.23
C ARG A 127 -12.37 -15.70 -3.93
N VAL A 128 -11.34 -16.05 -4.67
CA VAL A 128 -10.60 -17.30 -4.57
C VAL A 128 -9.24 -17.01 -3.96
N GLY A 129 -8.89 -17.77 -2.93
CA GLY A 129 -7.60 -17.69 -2.27
C GLY A 129 -6.55 -18.54 -2.99
N TYR A 130 -5.33 -18.04 -3.09
CA TYR A 130 -4.18 -18.74 -3.68
C TYR A 130 -3.03 -18.82 -2.68
N GLU A 131 -2.34 -19.94 -2.70
CA GLU A 131 -1.11 -20.20 -1.94
C GLU A 131 0.01 -20.54 -2.91
N ILE A 132 1.18 -19.94 -2.73
CA ILE A 132 2.38 -20.24 -3.53
C ILE A 132 3.37 -20.98 -2.65
N GLU A 133 3.65 -22.23 -2.99
CA GLU A 133 4.67 -23.06 -2.38
C GLU A 133 5.91 -23.10 -3.27
N MET A 134 7.09 -22.90 -2.70
CA MET A 134 8.36 -22.96 -3.41
C MET A 134 9.34 -23.85 -2.65
N ARG A 135 9.87 -24.88 -3.31
CA ARG A 135 10.86 -25.80 -2.73
C ARG A 135 12.20 -25.63 -3.40
N THR A 136 13.27 -25.59 -2.61
CA THR A 136 14.64 -25.51 -3.12
C THR A 136 15.62 -26.13 -2.12
N LYS A 137 16.86 -26.35 -2.57
CA LYS A 137 18.00 -26.65 -1.72
C LYS A 137 18.88 -25.41 -1.58
N VAL A 138 19.13 -24.99 -0.35
CA VAL A 138 19.94 -23.81 0.00
C VAL A 138 21.26 -24.23 0.65
N LYS A 139 22.35 -23.58 0.25
CA LYS A 139 23.68 -23.69 0.89
C LYS A 139 24.04 -22.34 1.49
N MET A 140 24.41 -22.34 2.76
CA MET A 140 24.89 -21.16 3.47
C MET A 140 26.40 -21.01 3.25
N ILE A 141 26.84 -19.78 3.00
CA ILE A 141 28.24 -19.47 2.71
C ILE A 141 28.70 -18.41 3.71
N MET A 142 29.72 -18.78 4.48
CA MET A 142 30.36 -17.95 5.50
C MET A 142 31.82 -17.75 5.13
N GLY A 143 32.11 -16.69 4.37
CA GLY A 143 33.44 -16.45 3.82
C GLY A 143 33.89 -17.62 2.93
N LYS A 144 34.90 -18.38 3.36
CA LYS A 144 35.44 -19.54 2.61
C LYS A 144 34.72 -20.86 2.93
N LEU A 145 33.89 -20.89 3.97
CA LEU A 145 33.18 -22.09 4.41
C LEU A 145 31.83 -22.17 3.71
N LYS A 146 31.50 -23.35 3.17
CA LYS A 146 30.20 -23.65 2.56
C LYS A 146 29.53 -24.75 3.38
N SER A 147 28.26 -24.57 3.72
CA SER A 147 27.48 -25.61 4.38
C SER A 147 27.09 -26.71 3.40
N GLU A 148 26.68 -27.85 3.95
CA GLU A 148 25.89 -28.81 3.19
C GLU A 148 24.53 -28.18 2.82
N GLY A 149 23.97 -28.60 1.70
CA GLY A 149 22.70 -28.03 1.22
C GLY A 149 21.51 -28.60 1.98
N VAL A 150 20.67 -27.73 2.49
CA VAL A 150 19.44 -28.05 3.23
C VAL A 150 18.24 -27.79 2.33
N GLU A 151 17.27 -28.69 2.32
CA GLU A 151 16.01 -28.46 1.61
C GLU A 151 15.11 -27.53 2.43
N ILE A 152 14.60 -26.48 1.79
CA ILE A 152 13.66 -25.54 2.39
C ILE A 152 12.37 -25.48 1.58
N LYS A 153 11.27 -25.27 2.29
CA LYS A 153 9.96 -24.96 1.72
C LYS A 153 9.57 -23.56 2.15
N VAL A 154 9.30 -22.71 1.17
CA VAL A 154 8.77 -21.35 1.35
C VAL A 154 7.31 -21.37 0.96
N THR A 155 6.44 -20.88 1.84
CA THR A 155 5.01 -20.75 1.57
C THR A 155 4.63 -19.27 1.64
N CYS A 156 3.95 -18.77 0.60
CA CYS A 156 3.38 -17.44 0.55
C CYS A 156 1.85 -17.54 0.46
N GLU A 157 1.16 -16.99 1.46
CA GLU A 157 -0.29 -17.01 1.62
C GLU A 157 -0.86 -15.59 1.61
N GLY A 158 -2.19 -15.47 1.47
CA GLY A 158 -2.89 -14.18 1.55
C GLY A 158 -3.20 -13.53 0.20
N PHE A 159 -3.15 -14.29 -0.89
CA PHE A 159 -3.60 -13.81 -2.20
C PHE A 159 -5.08 -14.16 -2.37
N GLU A 160 -5.96 -13.17 -2.49
CA GLU A 160 -7.37 -13.38 -2.81
C GLU A 160 -7.78 -12.61 -4.06
N GLY A 161 -8.55 -13.25 -4.95
CA GLY A 161 -8.91 -12.62 -6.21
C GLY A 161 -10.12 -13.17 -6.92
N THR A 162 -10.65 -12.39 -7.86
CA THR A 162 -11.71 -12.82 -8.76
C THR A 162 -11.11 -13.63 -9.92
N ILE A 163 -11.74 -14.74 -10.29
CA ILE A 163 -11.34 -15.47 -11.49
C ILE A 163 -11.75 -14.67 -12.72
N PRO A 164 -10.84 -14.43 -13.69
CA PRO A 164 -11.20 -13.79 -14.94
C PRO A 164 -12.20 -14.68 -15.71
N LYS A 165 -13.43 -14.18 -15.89
CA LYS A 165 -14.48 -14.84 -16.69
C LYS A 165 -14.55 -14.18 -18.07
N GLY A 166 -14.14 -14.91 -19.11
CA GLY A 166 -14.22 -14.47 -20.52
C GLY A 166 -12.90 -13.99 -21.11
N ASN A 167 -12.87 -13.81 -22.44
CA ASN A 167 -11.69 -13.51 -23.27
C ASN A 167 -11.01 -12.14 -22.99
N ASN A 168 -11.40 -11.40 -21.96
CA ASN A 168 -10.81 -10.11 -21.63
C ASN A 168 -9.99 -10.21 -20.32
N PHE A 169 -8.80 -9.65 -20.40
CA PHE A 169 -7.58 -10.15 -19.78
C PHE A 169 -7.21 -9.33 -18.52
N PHE A 170 -6.63 -10.02 -17.52
CA PHE A 170 -5.86 -9.53 -16.37
C PHE A 170 -6.59 -9.14 -15.08
N GLY A 171 -6.71 -10.09 -14.15
CA GLY A 171 -6.82 -9.78 -12.72
C GLY A 171 -5.41 -9.70 -12.11
N LEU A 172 -4.99 -8.49 -11.70
CA LEU A 172 -3.83 -8.32 -10.84
C LEU A 172 -4.31 -8.46 -9.39
N LEU A 173 -3.68 -9.35 -8.63
CA LEU A 173 -3.88 -9.44 -7.18
C LEU A 173 -2.59 -8.96 -6.53
N SER A 174 -2.70 -7.92 -5.71
CA SER A 174 -1.67 -7.66 -4.70
C SER A 174 -1.89 -8.61 -3.53
N MET A 175 -0.86 -8.77 -2.70
CA MET A 175 -1.06 -9.36 -1.38
C MET A 175 -2.22 -8.64 -0.69
N ALA A 176 -3.18 -9.39 -0.10
CA ALA A 176 -4.08 -8.79 0.86
C ALA A 176 -3.22 -8.05 1.88
N GLU A 177 -3.46 -6.75 1.98
CA GLU A 177 -2.62 -5.76 2.63
C GLU A 177 -1.89 -6.36 3.83
N LYS A 178 -0.58 -6.57 3.67
CA LYS A 178 0.28 -7.05 4.74
C LYS A 178 0.20 -5.98 5.82
N LEU A 179 -0.55 -6.25 6.89
CA LEU A 179 -0.60 -5.41 8.07
C LEU A 179 0.84 -5.24 8.58
N GLU A 180 1.46 -4.12 8.23
CA GLU A 180 2.76 -3.78 8.77
C GLU A 180 2.58 -3.50 10.27
N PRO A 181 3.53 -3.92 11.13
CA PRO A 181 3.45 -3.63 12.54
C PRO A 181 3.43 -2.11 12.73
N VAL A 182 2.30 -1.58 13.20
CA VAL A 182 2.17 -0.16 13.55
C VAL A 182 3.23 0.16 14.58
N LYS A 183 4.16 1.04 14.21
CA LYS A 183 5.19 1.53 15.14
C LYS A 183 4.51 2.47 16.13
N VAL A 184 4.18 1.93 17.30
CA VAL A 184 3.61 2.69 18.42
C VAL A 184 4.71 3.58 19.01
N LEU A 185 4.48 4.89 19.00
CA LEU A 185 5.36 5.85 19.64
C LEU A 185 5.09 5.83 21.16
N TYR A 186 6.08 5.43 21.95
CA TYR A 186 5.99 5.43 23.41
C TYR A 186 6.54 6.72 23.99
N CYS A 187 5.83 7.30 24.95
CA CYS A 187 6.25 8.49 25.65
C CYS A 187 7.49 8.23 26.50
N GLY A 188 8.55 9.04 26.32
CA GLY A 188 9.78 8.94 27.11
C GLY A 188 9.62 9.33 28.59
N VAL A 189 8.44 9.83 29.00
CA VAL A 189 8.16 10.25 30.38
C VAL A 189 7.36 9.19 31.15
N CYS A 190 6.20 8.77 30.62
CA CYS A 190 5.32 7.81 31.30
C CYS A 190 5.39 6.38 30.73
N SER A 191 6.16 6.17 29.65
CA SER A 191 6.30 4.86 28.96
C SER A 191 4.99 4.27 28.42
N LEU A 192 3.89 5.03 28.42
CA LEU A 192 2.65 4.69 27.73
C LEU A 192 2.75 5.09 26.25
N PRO A 193 1.94 4.49 25.37
CA PRO A 193 1.76 5.02 24.02
C PRO A 193 1.42 6.51 24.08
N ALA A 194 2.00 7.32 23.20
CA ALA A 194 1.88 8.78 23.23
C ALA A 194 0.41 9.23 23.25
N GLU A 195 -0.46 8.52 22.53
CA GLU A 195 -1.92 8.76 22.47
C GLU A 195 -2.70 8.43 23.76
N TYR A 196 -2.10 7.67 24.68
CA TYR A 196 -2.71 7.31 25.98
C TYR A 196 -2.16 8.13 27.15
N CYS A 197 -1.29 9.12 26.89
CA CYS A 197 -0.66 9.90 27.94
C CYS A 197 -1.66 10.68 28.80
N GLU A 198 -2.79 11.11 28.24
CA GLU A 198 -3.85 11.84 28.95
C GLU A 198 -4.54 11.03 30.05
N PHE A 199 -4.53 9.70 29.92
CA PHE A 199 -5.10 8.78 30.89
C PHE A 199 -4.10 8.37 31.98
N GLY A 200 -2.84 8.80 31.86
CA GLY A 200 -1.77 8.51 32.81
C GLY A 200 -1.72 9.48 33.99
N PRO A 201 -1.16 9.05 35.14
CA PRO A 201 -1.06 9.90 36.34
C PRO A 201 -0.11 11.11 36.15
N ASP A 202 0.81 11.04 35.18
CA ASP A 202 1.86 12.03 34.93
C ASP A 202 1.61 12.90 33.68
N PHE A 203 0.36 13.04 33.20
CA PHE A 203 0.07 13.74 31.94
C PHE A 203 0.67 15.16 31.87
N ALA A 204 0.63 15.91 32.98
CA ALA A 204 1.22 17.25 33.08
C ALA A 204 2.72 17.28 32.74
N ARG A 205 3.46 16.22 33.06
CA ARG A 205 4.89 16.07 32.78
C ARG A 205 5.15 15.54 31.37
N CYS A 206 4.19 14.86 30.76
CA CYS A 206 4.26 14.39 29.38
C CYS A 206 4.02 15.51 28.35
N LYS A 207 3.27 16.58 28.71
CA LYS A 207 2.91 17.67 27.78
C LYS A 207 4.08 18.24 26.97
N PRO A 208 5.25 18.59 27.55
CA PRO A 208 6.37 19.14 26.77
C PRO A 208 6.93 18.12 25.79
N TRP A 209 7.05 16.86 26.22
CA TRP A 209 7.55 15.76 25.40
C TRP A 209 6.60 15.47 24.23
N LEU A 210 5.28 15.55 24.46
CA LEU A 210 4.23 15.32 23.44
C LEU A 210 4.21 16.44 22.38
N VAL A 211 4.37 17.70 22.78
CA VAL A 211 4.45 18.84 21.84
C VAL A 211 5.64 18.69 20.88
N GLU A 212 6.77 18.18 21.37
CA GLU A 212 7.99 18.01 20.58
C GLU A 212 7.98 16.74 19.71
N ASN A 213 7.53 15.61 20.28
CA ASN A 213 7.68 14.29 19.64
C ASN A 213 6.39 13.75 19.00
N ALA A 214 5.23 14.31 19.36
CA ALA A 214 3.92 13.89 18.86
C ALA A 214 2.92 15.07 18.71
N PRO A 215 3.27 16.12 17.93
CA PRO A 215 2.47 17.33 17.80
C PRO A 215 1.04 17.07 17.29
N ASP A 216 0.87 16.07 16.41
CA ASP A 216 -0.41 15.77 15.78
C ASP A 216 -1.43 15.09 16.72
N LEU A 217 -0.99 14.54 17.86
CA LEU A 217 -1.87 13.81 18.79
C LEU A 217 -2.66 14.72 19.72
N TYR A 218 -2.10 15.88 20.09
CA TYR A 218 -2.72 16.81 21.04
C TYR A 218 -2.66 18.25 20.50
N PRO A 219 -3.50 18.59 19.51
CA PRO A 219 -3.49 19.91 18.88
C PRO A 219 -3.80 21.05 19.86
N ASP A 220 -4.50 20.77 20.97
CA ASP A 220 -4.78 21.78 21.99
C ASP A 220 -3.56 22.10 22.86
N LEU A 221 -2.65 21.13 23.08
CA LEU A 221 -1.38 21.38 23.76
C LEU A 221 -0.43 22.24 22.92
N LEU A 222 -0.49 22.11 21.60
CA LEU A 222 0.24 22.98 20.67
C LEU A 222 -0.29 24.41 20.70
N LYS A 223 -1.62 24.60 20.74
CA LYS A 223 -2.23 25.91 20.90
C LYS A 223 -1.83 26.54 22.23
N GLU A 224 -1.93 25.80 23.33
CA GLU A 224 -1.49 26.24 24.67
C GLU A 224 0.00 26.62 24.69
N ALA A 225 0.87 25.85 24.02
CA ALA A 225 2.30 26.16 23.94
C ALA A 225 2.58 27.40 23.10
N ASN A 226 1.84 27.60 22.01
CA ASN A 226 1.98 28.76 21.13
C ASN A 226 1.42 30.05 21.76
N GLU A 227 0.31 29.93 22.52
CA GLU A 227 -0.25 31.01 23.33
C GLU A 227 0.69 31.37 24.50
N LYS A 228 1.24 30.37 25.21
CA LYS A 228 2.26 30.61 26.23
C LYS A 228 3.55 31.18 25.64
N ALA A 229 3.93 30.84 24.41
CA ALA A 229 5.07 31.46 23.74
C ALA A 229 4.78 32.94 23.42
N ALA A 230 3.54 33.29 23.05
CA ALA A 230 3.11 34.67 22.86
C ALA A 230 3.09 35.46 24.18
N ASP A 231 2.70 34.83 25.30
CA ASP A 231 2.74 35.44 26.64
C ASP A 231 4.17 35.56 27.17
N ASN A 232 5.05 34.58 26.93
CA ASN A 232 6.47 34.67 27.27
C ASN A 232 7.23 35.74 26.46
N VAL A 233 6.77 36.07 25.25
CA VAL A 233 7.27 37.23 24.50
C VAL A 233 6.82 38.55 25.16
N SER A 234 5.69 38.54 25.89
CA SER A 234 5.20 39.67 26.68
C SER A 234 5.92 39.81 28.03
N ASP A 235 6.18 38.71 28.74
CA ASP A 235 6.88 38.72 30.05
C ASP A 235 8.41 38.92 29.94
N LYS A 236 9.02 38.49 28.84
CA LYS A 236 10.44 38.81 28.55
C LYS A 236 10.63 40.26 28.07
N LEU A 237 9.54 40.98 27.82
CA LEU A 237 9.54 42.43 27.58
C LEU A 237 9.36 43.27 28.86
N GLN A 238 9.13 42.65 30.03
CA GLN A 238 8.93 43.36 31.30
C GLN A 238 10.06 43.18 32.32
N SER A 239 11.14 42.46 31.99
CA SER A 239 12.34 42.32 32.86
C SER A 239 13.64 42.89 32.28
N VAL A 240 13.59 43.56 31.13
CA VAL A 240 14.71 44.39 30.64
C VAL A 240 14.24 45.82 30.44
N GLY A 241 14.12 46.52 31.57
CA GLY A 241 13.79 47.93 31.65
C GLY A 241 14.59 48.61 32.75
N ILE A 242 15.92 48.76 32.55
CA ILE A 242 16.66 49.86 33.16
C ILE A 242 17.30 50.68 32.03
N SER A 243 16.90 51.94 32.02
CA SER A 243 17.51 53.12 31.41
C SER A 243 17.40 53.33 29.90
N SER A 244 16.57 54.33 29.59
CA SER A 244 16.88 55.42 28.65
C SER A 244 18.38 55.79 28.63
N GLY A 245 18.95 56.22 27.52
CA GLY A 245 18.24 56.77 26.37
C GLY A 245 19.06 56.76 25.09
N GLY A 246 18.39 56.35 24.02
CA GLY A 246 18.90 56.43 22.66
C GLY A 246 18.10 55.55 21.72
N ALA A 247 17.52 56.21 20.70
CA ALA A 247 17.29 55.77 19.33
C ALA A 247 16.47 54.48 19.06
N ASP A 248 15.64 54.36 18.03
CA ASP A 248 15.05 55.29 17.06
C ASP A 248 14.00 54.47 16.29
N GLY A 249 12.84 55.10 16.01
CA GLY A 249 11.91 54.74 14.92
C GLY A 249 11.14 53.42 15.05
N ALA A 250 9.83 53.35 14.92
CA ALA A 250 8.75 54.30 14.67
C ALA A 250 7.46 53.52 14.97
N PRO A 251 6.32 54.15 15.30
CA PRO A 251 5.09 53.49 14.88
C PRO A 251 3.93 54.42 14.55
N SER A 252 2.89 53.75 14.06
CA SER A 252 1.49 54.18 13.92
C SER A 252 1.20 54.73 12.53
N SER A 253 0.09 54.35 11.89
CA SER A 253 -1.26 54.18 12.43
C SER A 253 -2.11 53.53 11.32
N ALA A 254 -3.36 53.09 11.43
CA ALA A 254 -4.36 52.86 12.47
C ALA A 254 -5.46 52.06 11.72
N GLN A 255 -5.94 50.95 12.28
CA GLN A 255 -7.27 50.81 12.91
C GLN A 255 -8.44 51.57 12.27
N THR A 256 -9.48 50.82 11.90
CA THR A 256 -10.90 51.01 12.30
C THR A 256 -11.71 49.81 11.79
N GLY A 257 -12.31 48.97 12.66
CA GLY A 257 -13.70 49.06 13.17
C GLY A 257 -14.68 48.31 12.23
N GLY A 258 -15.65 47.46 12.59
CA GLY A 258 -16.20 46.91 13.84
C GLY A 258 -17.45 46.06 13.50
N THR A 259 -17.63 44.93 14.22
CA THR A 259 -18.89 44.22 14.61
C THR A 259 -19.97 43.76 13.59
N SER A 260 -20.17 42.43 13.44
CA SER A 260 -21.35 41.67 13.97
C SER A 260 -21.45 40.18 13.52
N LYS A 261 -21.47 39.27 14.52
CA LYS A 261 -22.19 37.98 14.71
C LYS A 261 -22.31 36.87 13.61
N LYS A 262 -21.60 35.77 13.90
CA LYS A 262 -21.92 34.30 13.95
C LYS A 262 -22.22 33.43 12.70
N GLU A 263 -21.54 32.26 12.71
CA GLU A 263 -21.58 31.02 11.88
C GLU A 263 -20.91 31.09 10.50
N GLU A 264 -19.61 30.76 10.33
CA GLU A 264 -18.91 29.45 10.45
C GLU A 264 -19.42 28.45 9.38
N VAL A 265 -18.75 28.13 8.27
CA VAL A 265 -17.32 27.86 8.00
C VAL A 265 -16.95 28.43 6.61
N LYS A 266 -16.07 29.43 6.56
CA LYS A 266 -15.35 29.83 5.34
C LYS A 266 -13.93 30.28 5.72
N ARG A 267 -12.96 29.38 5.50
CA ARG A 267 -11.58 29.60 4.94
C ARG A 267 -10.81 30.85 5.42
N LEU A 268 -9.62 30.80 6.06
CA LEU A 268 -8.24 30.42 5.61
C LEU A 268 -7.25 31.26 6.50
N PRO A 269 -5.92 30.96 6.72
CA PRO A 269 -4.87 31.14 5.68
C PRO A 269 -3.54 30.31 5.79
N GLY A 270 -2.99 29.91 4.63
CA GLY A 270 -1.56 29.64 4.35
C GLY A 270 -0.94 28.32 4.90
N GLY A 271 -0.33 27.42 4.13
CA GLY A 271 -0.01 27.42 2.70
C GLY A 271 0.53 26.06 2.22
N LYS A 272 -0.10 25.55 1.16
CA LYS A 272 0.43 24.92 -0.07
C LYS A 272 -0.78 24.28 -0.74
N ASP A 273 -1.11 24.71 -1.96
CA ASP A 273 -2.21 24.14 -2.73
C ASP A 273 -2.09 22.62 -2.79
N ARG A 274 -3.00 21.92 -2.13
CA ARG A 274 -3.03 20.45 -2.18
C ARG A 274 -3.54 20.06 -3.56
N GLN A 275 -2.61 19.70 -4.44
CA GLN A 275 -2.92 19.08 -5.72
C GLN A 275 -3.47 17.68 -5.42
N GLU A 276 -4.79 17.52 -5.57
CA GLU A 276 -5.49 16.28 -5.26
C GLU A 276 -6.49 15.96 -6.38
N VAL A 277 -6.51 14.70 -6.80
CA VAL A 277 -7.50 14.15 -7.73
C VAL A 277 -8.56 13.42 -6.92
N ILE A 278 -9.82 13.70 -7.19
CA ILE A 278 -10.96 13.10 -6.48
C ILE A 278 -11.79 12.30 -7.48
N ILE A 279 -12.05 11.04 -7.14
CA ILE A 279 -12.84 10.11 -7.92
C ILE A 279 -14.09 9.75 -7.12
N GLU A 280 -15.27 9.94 -7.71
CA GLU A 280 -16.55 9.74 -7.05
C GLU A 280 -17.45 8.87 -7.94
N LYS A 281 -18.07 7.83 -7.37
CA LYS A 281 -19.08 7.03 -8.08
C LYS A 281 -20.48 7.53 -7.76
N VAL A 282 -21.21 7.89 -8.80
CA VAL A 282 -22.60 8.33 -8.69
C VAL A 282 -23.52 7.36 -9.43
N VAL A 283 -24.57 6.88 -8.75
CA VAL A 283 -25.57 6.01 -9.36
C VAL A 283 -26.69 6.88 -9.93
N ARG A 284 -26.75 7.04 -11.26
CA ARG A 284 -27.76 7.90 -11.93
C ARG A 284 -29.13 7.25 -12.07
N ASN A 285 -29.19 5.94 -12.32
CA ASN A 285 -30.48 5.26 -12.53
C ASN A 285 -30.37 3.78 -12.16
N LYS A 286 -30.42 3.47 -10.84
CA LYS A 286 -30.36 2.15 -10.13
C LYS A 286 -29.42 1.07 -10.69
N ARG A 287 -29.51 0.75 -11.98
CA ARG A 287 -28.61 -0.12 -12.77
C ARG A 287 -27.48 0.62 -13.50
N LYS A 288 -27.50 1.97 -13.59
CA LYS A 288 -26.47 2.78 -14.27
C LYS A 288 -25.64 3.60 -13.27
N CYS A 289 -24.33 3.43 -13.32
CA CYS A 289 -23.33 4.18 -12.56
C CYS A 289 -22.47 5.05 -13.48
N ILE A 290 -21.95 6.13 -12.92
CA ILE A 290 -21.00 7.03 -13.57
C ILE A 290 -19.86 7.30 -12.60
N THR A 291 -18.63 7.32 -13.10
CA THR A 291 -17.44 7.70 -12.35
C THR A 291 -17.10 9.15 -12.71
N ILE A 292 -17.04 10.01 -11.70
CA ILE A 292 -16.71 11.43 -11.82
C ILE A 292 -15.27 11.63 -11.38
N VAL A 293 -14.47 12.31 -12.22
CA VAL A 293 -13.08 12.65 -11.93
C VAL A 293 -12.92 14.15 -11.83
N LYS A 294 -12.40 14.62 -10.69
CA LYS A 294 -12.16 16.04 -10.36
C LYS A 294 -10.69 16.27 -10.05
N GLY A 295 -10.19 17.47 -10.33
CA GLY A 295 -8.84 17.89 -9.88
C GLY A 295 -7.69 17.56 -10.83
N LEU A 296 -7.93 16.90 -11.98
CA LEU A 296 -6.89 16.67 -13.00
C LEU A 296 -6.29 17.98 -13.54
N GLU A 297 -7.08 19.05 -13.60
CA GLU A 297 -6.62 20.39 -14.00
C GLU A 297 -5.52 20.95 -13.08
N LEU A 298 -5.49 20.56 -11.81
CA LEU A 298 -4.51 21.04 -10.81
C LEU A 298 -3.09 20.53 -11.08
N PHE A 299 -2.97 19.49 -11.90
CA PHE A 299 -1.72 18.90 -12.37
C PHE A 299 -1.34 19.39 -13.78
N GLY A 300 -2.03 20.43 -14.30
CA GLY A 300 -1.76 20.98 -15.63
C GLY A 300 -2.32 20.14 -16.79
N ILE A 301 -3.23 19.20 -16.50
CA ILE A 301 -3.82 18.31 -17.50
C ILE A 301 -5.04 18.97 -18.13
N LYS A 302 -5.09 19.02 -19.47
CA LYS A 302 -6.25 19.50 -20.22
C LYS A 302 -7.40 18.50 -20.19
N LEU A 303 -8.56 18.90 -19.63
CA LEU A 303 -9.73 18.04 -19.46
C LEU A 303 -10.32 17.51 -20.79
N SER A 304 -10.21 18.29 -21.87
CA SER A 304 -10.61 17.84 -23.23
C SER A 304 -9.77 16.65 -23.72
N ASP A 305 -8.48 16.62 -23.42
CA ASP A 305 -7.61 15.53 -23.87
C ASP A 305 -7.72 14.32 -22.94
N ALA A 306 -7.87 14.58 -21.64
CA ALA A 306 -8.13 13.55 -20.64
C ALA A 306 -9.44 12.80 -20.91
N SER A 307 -10.53 13.49 -21.26
CA SER A 307 -11.80 12.84 -21.57
C SER A 307 -11.70 11.91 -22.79
N LYS A 308 -11.01 12.32 -23.86
CA LYS A 308 -10.76 11.46 -25.04
C LYS A 308 -9.92 10.23 -24.71
N LYS A 309 -8.87 10.39 -23.89
CA LYS A 309 -8.01 9.30 -23.45
C LYS A 309 -8.75 8.29 -22.57
N LEU A 310 -9.55 8.78 -21.61
CA LEU A 310 -10.41 7.95 -20.77
C LEU A 310 -11.44 7.17 -21.60
N GLY A 311 -12.13 7.84 -22.53
CA GLY A 311 -13.09 7.18 -23.40
C GLY A 311 -12.46 6.11 -24.31
N LYS A 312 -11.25 6.36 -24.82
CA LYS A 312 -10.50 5.38 -25.64
C LYS A 312 -10.02 4.17 -24.84
N LYS A 313 -9.55 4.37 -23.61
CA LYS A 313 -9.06 3.28 -22.74
C LYS A 313 -10.19 2.36 -22.29
N PHE A 314 -11.31 2.94 -21.87
CA PHE A 314 -12.41 2.19 -21.26
C PHE A 314 -13.52 1.81 -22.25
N ALA A 315 -13.41 2.22 -23.52
CA ALA A 315 -14.46 2.05 -24.53
C ALA A 315 -15.83 2.58 -24.06
N THR A 316 -15.82 3.64 -23.27
CA THR A 316 -17.02 4.25 -22.66
C THR A 316 -17.16 5.72 -23.04
N GLY A 317 -18.38 6.26 -22.89
CA GLY A 317 -18.61 7.70 -23.06
C GLY A 317 -17.95 8.49 -21.93
N ALA A 318 -17.04 9.39 -22.27
CA ALA A 318 -16.41 10.33 -21.35
C ALA A 318 -16.65 11.77 -21.84
N SER A 319 -17.15 12.63 -20.96
CA SER A 319 -17.46 14.03 -21.29
C SER A 319 -17.03 14.98 -20.19
N VAL A 320 -16.54 16.15 -20.58
CA VAL A 320 -16.26 17.24 -19.64
C VAL A 320 -17.60 17.90 -19.28
N VAL A 321 -17.91 17.93 -17.99
CA VAL A 321 -19.15 18.49 -17.44
C VAL A 321 -18.78 19.54 -16.40
N LYS A 322 -19.62 20.57 -16.23
CA LYS A 322 -19.46 21.53 -15.13
C LYS A 322 -20.07 20.93 -13.87
N GLY A 323 -19.24 20.72 -12.84
CA GLY A 323 -19.68 20.12 -11.59
C GLY A 323 -20.51 21.08 -10.72
N PRO A 324 -21.12 20.59 -9.62
CA PRO A 324 -21.88 21.41 -8.68
C PRO A 324 -21.05 22.48 -7.95
N THR A 325 -19.72 22.35 -8.01
CA THR A 325 -18.74 23.24 -7.37
C THR A 325 -18.17 24.29 -8.35
N GLU A 326 -18.84 24.53 -9.48
CA GLU A 326 -18.43 25.38 -10.62
C GLU A 326 -17.10 25.01 -11.32
N LYS A 327 -16.39 24.00 -10.82
CA LYS A 327 -15.18 23.46 -11.46
C LYS A 327 -15.53 22.44 -12.54
N GLU A 328 -14.68 22.38 -13.57
CA GLU A 328 -14.82 21.39 -14.64
C GLU A 328 -14.42 20.00 -14.13
N GLN A 329 -15.22 18.99 -14.47
CA GLN A 329 -15.02 17.59 -14.08
C GLN A 329 -15.21 16.69 -15.31
N ILE A 330 -14.67 15.47 -15.24
CA ILE A 330 -14.86 14.47 -16.30
C ILE A 330 -15.81 13.40 -15.78
N ASP A 331 -16.92 13.24 -16.48
CA ASP A 331 -17.91 12.22 -16.23
C ASP A 331 -17.66 11.05 -17.19
N VAL A 332 -17.36 9.87 -16.65
CA VAL A 332 -17.10 8.64 -17.41
C VAL A 332 -18.19 7.61 -17.14
N GLN A 333 -18.83 7.08 -18.18
CA GLN A 333 -19.88 6.08 -18.05
C GLN A 333 -19.33 4.74 -17.55
N GLY A 334 -20.02 4.12 -16.59
CA GLY A 334 -19.64 2.82 -16.02
C GLY A 334 -19.03 2.94 -14.62
N ASP A 335 -18.69 1.78 -14.05
CA ASP A 335 -17.92 1.67 -12.82
C ASP A 335 -16.48 1.33 -13.20
N ILE A 336 -15.62 2.34 -13.22
CA ILE A 336 -14.21 2.18 -13.57
C ILE A 336 -13.28 2.50 -12.39
N ILE A 337 -13.82 2.51 -11.16
CA ILE A 337 -13.08 2.86 -9.94
C ILE A 337 -11.78 2.06 -9.78
N TYR A 338 -11.81 0.76 -10.11
CA TYR A 338 -10.66 -0.12 -9.93
C TYR A 338 -9.54 0.12 -10.95
N ASP A 339 -9.87 0.56 -12.16
CA ASP A 339 -8.90 0.67 -13.27
C ASP A 339 -8.44 2.11 -13.51
N ILE A 340 -9.19 3.10 -13.02
CA ILE A 340 -8.94 4.51 -13.30
C ILE A 340 -7.70 5.05 -12.60
N VAL A 341 -7.34 4.51 -11.43
CA VAL A 341 -6.13 4.90 -10.68
C VAL A 341 -4.89 4.48 -11.46
N GLU A 342 -4.83 3.21 -11.86
CA GLU A 342 -3.74 2.67 -12.69
C GLU A 342 -3.63 3.44 -14.01
N PHE A 343 -4.77 3.78 -14.64
CA PHE A 343 -4.75 4.55 -15.88
C PHE A 343 -4.24 5.98 -15.69
N ILE A 344 -4.62 6.65 -14.61
CA ILE A 344 -4.18 8.03 -14.34
C ILE A 344 -2.68 8.06 -14.07
N THR A 345 -2.16 7.14 -13.25
CA THR A 345 -0.73 7.09 -12.90
C THR A 345 0.15 6.68 -14.08
N ASP A 346 -0.34 5.81 -14.97
CA ASP A 346 0.36 5.41 -16.21
C ASP A 346 0.33 6.51 -17.28
N THR A 347 -0.81 7.20 -17.42
CA THR A 347 -1.00 8.22 -18.47
C THR A 347 -0.38 9.57 -18.10
N TRP A 348 -0.37 9.92 -16.81
CA TRP A 348 0.13 11.18 -16.27
C TRP A 348 1.04 10.91 -15.07
N PRO A 349 2.35 10.72 -15.31
CA PRO A 349 3.32 10.44 -14.23
C PRO A 349 3.47 11.60 -13.23
N ASP A 350 3.00 12.80 -13.59
CA ASP A 350 2.96 13.98 -12.71
C ASP A 350 1.88 13.87 -11.61
N VAL A 351 0.96 12.90 -11.72
CA VAL A 351 -0.09 12.63 -10.72
C VAL A 351 0.34 11.41 -9.88
N PRO A 352 0.89 11.62 -8.68
CA PRO A 352 1.27 10.51 -7.83
C PRO A 352 0.03 9.85 -7.20
N GLU A 353 0.03 8.54 -7.05
CA GLU A 353 -1.09 7.75 -6.50
C GLU A 353 -1.60 8.27 -5.14
N ARG A 354 -0.67 8.68 -4.26
CA ARG A 354 -0.97 9.31 -2.96
C ARG A 354 -1.85 10.58 -3.03
N SER A 355 -1.95 11.21 -4.19
CA SER A 355 -2.76 12.41 -4.40
C SER A 355 -4.16 12.11 -4.95
N ILE A 356 -4.46 10.83 -5.18
CA ILE A 356 -5.74 10.35 -5.69
C ILE A 356 -6.59 9.89 -4.49
N PHE A 357 -7.85 10.32 -4.46
CA PHE A 357 -8.79 10.02 -3.39
C PHE A 357 -10.12 9.57 -3.97
N PHE A 358 -10.75 8.60 -3.31
CA PHE A 358 -12.10 8.14 -3.58
C PHE A 358 -13.10 8.78 -2.63
N ILE A 359 -14.30 9.06 -3.12
CA ILE A 359 -15.46 9.38 -2.28
C ILE A 359 -16.43 8.21 -2.37
N GLU A 360 -16.54 7.47 -1.27
CA GLU A 360 -17.54 6.40 -1.07
C GLU A 360 -18.43 6.81 0.10
N ASP A 361 -19.76 6.84 -0.12
CA ASP A 361 -20.77 7.15 0.90
C ASP A 361 -20.49 8.43 1.73
N GLY A 362 -19.92 9.45 1.07
CA GLY A 362 -19.60 10.75 1.68
C GLY A 362 -18.28 10.79 2.48
N LYS A 363 -17.52 9.69 2.52
CA LYS A 363 -16.19 9.64 3.15
C LYS A 363 -15.08 9.68 2.08
N LYS A 364 -14.08 10.51 2.32
CA LYS A 364 -12.88 10.62 1.47
C LYS A 364 -11.87 9.55 1.91
N VAL A 365 -11.59 8.59 1.04
CA VAL A 365 -10.63 7.50 1.24
C VAL A 365 -9.46 7.73 0.28
N GLN A 366 -8.23 7.51 0.72
CA GLN A 366 -7.06 7.64 -0.16
C GLN A 366 -6.95 6.41 -1.06
N ALA A 367 -6.58 6.60 -2.34
CA ALA A 367 -6.18 5.50 -3.20
C ALA A 367 -4.80 5.04 -2.71
N GLY A 368 -4.77 3.98 -1.91
CA GLY A 368 -3.58 3.40 -1.29
C GLY A 368 -3.76 1.91 -1.13
#